data_AF-A0A0P1AGX5-F1
#
_entry.id   AF-A0A0P1AGX5-F1
#
_cell.length_a   1.000
_cell.length_b   1.000
_cell.length_c   1.000
_cell.angle_alpha   90.00
_cell.angle_beta   90.00
_cell.angle_gamma   90.00
#
_symmetry.space_group_name_H-M   'P 1'
#
loop_
_entity.id
_entity.type
_entity.pdbx_description
1 polymer ?
#
loop_
_entity_poly.entity_id
_entity_poly.type
_entity_poly.pdbx_seq_one_letter_code
_entity_poly.pdbx_strand_id
1 'polypeptide(L)'
;MESLPLALQREICSFAAAPELIPHDIDTIDNGDYDSSFATKLTEPSTHNLQRLAFVCRAWREFIEEMCTEHEATRVLTLHFYANKDSFSKEHIMEQLSASNNGATLLDLRIVVTTKKNGLWWDLDTLAPTFTGERETDSGGLYWEEWSFLLRQCPNLRRLDLSGMPLYGLAMGDLLDAASIYCSHLEALILPKQRPLHPAVALDNLDFVFHRLYLALERWNMASGGKGLRQLTVPSRSEENREGTSNEFLTAIFTMCPRLEYLDGWKRSYKEETRLVVSDISLCVSRAVWKMFCTSCAALREFSWVIVPFSDEFFLPFGQTGKPHLTRLQLTYNTRAPFRIRRNEYSTGALIVVVAGCPALEHLDVVLHRLQPCDTLIYPQIDEMIDPDVFNDDFILALIENCSKLRSLRIRELGSLSKSRKGMIAAARTITDRGLAALWRAPCLTCIDIQEVRCSARTILDVLSTNIDTFQPFTTRQVILRELGVCFGEVVQHVLESLVKERHQEGTGTLSRTPLVISLSCRRGYVFERSWLVKMQQAFQTKYPKGDLRFALFSLKKDNDTALHSGMNGSVEQAVIAKILARAWVKGDVLRIGRLVLYTDLSALDNHLRQVLQRRANRNTSWIVNE
;
A
#
# COMPACT_ATOMS: atom_id res chain seq x y z
N MET A 1 23.92 -16.25 -5.68
CA MET A 1 22.51 -16.71 -5.70
C MET A 1 21.64 -15.49 -5.55
N GLU A 2 20.88 -15.14 -6.58
CA GLU A 2 20.01 -13.97 -6.58
C GLU A 2 18.82 -14.21 -5.65
N SER A 3 18.53 -13.26 -4.76
CA SER A 3 17.42 -13.35 -3.81
C SER A 3 16.09 -13.35 -4.57
N LEU A 4 15.31 -14.43 -4.43
CA LEU A 4 13.98 -14.55 -5.03
C LEU A 4 13.08 -13.36 -4.61
N PRO A 5 12.25 -12.80 -5.50
CA PRO A 5 11.34 -11.71 -5.18
C PRO A 5 10.41 -12.06 -4.01
N LEU A 6 10.18 -11.11 -3.09
CA LEU A 6 9.38 -11.32 -1.86
C LEU A 6 7.95 -11.83 -2.13
N ALA A 7 7.39 -11.50 -3.30
CA ALA A 7 6.09 -12.01 -3.75
C ALA A 7 6.15 -13.51 -4.07
N LEU A 8 7.22 -13.94 -4.73
CA LEU A 8 7.47 -15.35 -5.03
C LEU A 8 7.78 -16.13 -3.74
N GLN A 9 8.54 -15.53 -2.82
CA GLN A 9 8.77 -16.12 -1.49
C GLN A 9 7.45 -16.31 -0.73
N ARG A 10 6.54 -15.33 -0.78
CA ARG A 10 5.21 -15.42 -0.14
C ARG A 10 4.29 -16.44 -0.80
N GLU A 11 4.30 -16.56 -2.13
CA GLU A 11 3.55 -17.60 -2.84
C GLU A 11 4.10 -18.99 -2.51
N ILE A 12 5.42 -19.17 -2.51
CA ILE A 12 6.07 -20.42 -2.11
C ILE A 12 5.70 -20.77 -0.66
N CYS A 13 5.76 -19.82 0.27
CA CYS A 13 5.35 -20.04 1.67
C CYS A 13 3.86 -20.35 1.82
N SER A 14 2.99 -19.69 1.04
CA SER A 14 1.53 -19.93 1.04
C SER A 14 1.19 -21.30 0.46
N PHE A 15 1.92 -21.73 -0.56
CA PHE A 15 1.81 -23.05 -1.17
C PHE A 15 2.32 -24.15 -0.22
N ALA A 16 3.40 -23.87 0.50
CA ALA A 16 3.98 -24.74 1.53
C ALA A 16 3.08 -24.89 2.78
N ALA A 17 2.20 -23.92 3.06
CA ALA A 17 1.23 -23.93 4.16
C ALA A 17 -0.11 -24.64 3.84
N ALA A 18 -0.39 -24.94 2.56
CA ALA A 18 -1.58 -25.68 2.14
C ALA A 18 -1.77 -27.14 2.67
N PRO A 19 -0.74 -27.91 3.08
CA PRO A 19 -0.91 -29.30 3.52
C PRO A 19 -1.69 -29.49 4.83
N GLU A 20 -1.92 -28.44 5.62
CA GLU A 20 -2.73 -28.50 6.85
C GLU A 20 -4.23 -28.67 6.56
N LEU A 21 -4.65 -28.51 5.30
CA LEU A 21 -6.05 -28.64 4.86
C LEU A 21 -6.41 -30.06 4.36
N ILE A 22 -5.46 -30.99 4.38
CA ILE A 22 -5.66 -32.37 3.91
C ILE A 22 -5.75 -33.29 5.14
N PRO A 23 -6.92 -33.90 5.42
CA PRO A 23 -7.11 -34.79 6.56
C PRO A 23 -6.10 -35.94 6.57
N HIS A 24 -5.64 -36.33 7.76
CA HIS A 24 -4.65 -37.40 7.95
C HIS A 24 -5.21 -38.81 7.71
N ASP A 25 -6.55 -38.97 7.71
CA ASP A 25 -7.20 -40.29 7.62
C ASP A 25 -8.17 -40.35 6.44
N ILE A 26 -7.70 -40.77 5.26
CA ILE A 26 -8.56 -41.32 4.20
C ILE A 26 -7.78 -42.46 3.51
N ASP A 27 -7.52 -43.52 4.25
CA ASP A 27 -7.26 -44.83 3.67
C ASP A 27 -8.49 -45.71 3.95
N THR A 28 -9.27 -45.95 2.90
CA THR A 28 -10.02 -47.18 2.59
C THR A 28 -11.14 -46.81 1.61
N ILE A 29 -11.00 -47.22 0.36
CA ILE A 29 -11.96 -48.10 -0.35
C ILE A 29 -11.38 -48.40 -1.73
N ASP A 30 -11.42 -49.68 -2.02
CA ASP A 30 -10.81 -50.39 -3.13
C ASP A 30 -11.80 -50.57 -4.30
N ASN A 31 -11.22 -50.68 -5.50
CA ASN A 31 -11.70 -51.28 -6.75
C ASN A 31 -12.90 -50.73 -7.56
N GLY A 32 -12.63 -50.56 -8.87
CA GLY A 32 -13.65 -50.53 -9.92
C GLY A 32 -13.20 -49.82 -11.20
N ASP A 33 -12.47 -50.53 -12.06
CA ASP A 33 -11.96 -50.13 -13.37
C ASP A 33 -13.06 -49.67 -14.35
N TYR A 34 -12.87 -48.54 -15.05
CA TYR A 34 -13.35 -48.28 -16.42
C TYR A 34 -12.63 -47.05 -17.02
N ASP A 35 -12.04 -47.26 -18.20
CA ASP A 35 -11.48 -46.31 -19.16
C ASP A 35 -11.80 -44.82 -18.93
N SER A 36 -10.80 -44.05 -18.48
CA SER A 36 -10.87 -42.59 -18.48
C SER A 36 -9.57 -41.98 -18.99
N SER A 37 -9.71 -41.19 -20.06
CA SER A 37 -8.73 -40.36 -20.76
C SER A 37 -7.52 -39.90 -19.93
N PHE A 38 -6.33 -39.94 -20.56
CA PHE A 38 -5.08 -39.41 -20.03
C PHE A 38 -5.18 -37.96 -19.51
N ALA A 39 -6.12 -37.16 -20.03
CA ALA A 39 -6.38 -35.79 -19.59
C ALA A 39 -7.15 -35.69 -18.26
N THR A 40 -7.97 -36.68 -17.88
CA THR A 40 -8.75 -36.68 -16.63
C THR A 40 -7.86 -36.99 -15.42
N LYS A 41 -6.83 -37.83 -15.57
CA LYS A 41 -5.87 -38.15 -14.48
C LYS A 41 -4.99 -36.98 -14.03
N LEU A 42 -4.83 -35.95 -14.88
CA LEU A 42 -4.00 -34.77 -14.60
C LEU A 42 -4.79 -33.56 -14.08
N THR A 43 -6.13 -33.57 -14.20
CA THR A 43 -6.98 -32.40 -13.92
C THR A 43 -7.97 -32.59 -12.79
N GLU A 44 -8.28 -33.82 -12.39
CA GLU A 44 -8.93 -34.07 -11.10
C GLU A 44 -7.86 -34.21 -10.01
N PRO A 45 -7.95 -33.42 -8.92
CA PRO A 45 -7.05 -33.59 -7.79
C PRO A 45 -7.39 -34.93 -7.11
N SER A 46 -6.80 -36.02 -7.59
CA SER A 46 -6.87 -37.31 -6.91
C SER A 46 -6.31 -37.14 -5.50
N THR A 47 -6.89 -37.81 -4.53
CA THR A 47 -6.41 -37.84 -3.14
C THR A 47 -4.91 -38.17 -3.09
N HIS A 48 -4.46 -39.09 -3.93
CA HIS A 48 -3.05 -39.42 -4.09
C HIS A 48 -2.19 -38.25 -4.62
N ASN A 49 -2.65 -37.50 -5.63
CA ASN A 49 -1.92 -36.33 -6.14
C ASN A 49 -1.92 -35.18 -5.12
N LEU A 50 -3.01 -34.99 -4.37
CA LEU A 50 -3.08 -34.04 -3.26
C LEU A 50 -2.16 -34.46 -2.11
N GLN A 51 -2.06 -35.74 -1.78
CA GLN A 51 -1.11 -36.27 -0.78
C GLN A 51 0.34 -36.08 -1.22
N ARG A 52 0.66 -36.35 -2.50
CA ARG A 52 2.01 -36.07 -3.05
C ARG A 52 2.33 -34.59 -3.02
N LEU A 53 1.38 -33.73 -3.39
CA LEU A 53 1.53 -32.28 -3.31
C LEU A 53 1.72 -31.83 -1.86
N ALA A 54 0.92 -32.36 -0.93
CA ALA A 54 1.05 -32.11 0.50
C ALA A 54 2.43 -32.49 1.01
N PHE A 55 2.97 -33.63 0.58
CA PHE A 55 4.30 -34.08 0.96
C PHE A 55 5.40 -33.14 0.44
N VAL A 56 5.31 -32.70 -0.82
CA VAL A 56 6.23 -31.69 -1.39
C VAL A 56 6.11 -30.37 -0.65
N CYS A 57 4.89 -29.89 -0.41
CA CYS A 57 4.65 -28.65 0.31
C CYS A 57 5.12 -28.71 1.77
N ARG A 58 4.96 -29.84 2.47
CA ARG A 58 5.51 -30.07 3.81
C ARG A 58 7.03 -30.07 3.80
N ALA A 59 7.66 -30.80 2.88
CA ALA A 59 9.12 -30.81 2.76
C ALA A 59 9.69 -29.41 2.43
N TRP A 60 9.02 -28.65 1.57
CA TRP A 60 9.39 -27.26 1.28
C TRP A 60 9.15 -26.33 2.47
N ARG A 61 8.06 -26.54 3.23
CA ARG A 61 7.82 -25.80 4.47
C ARG A 61 8.90 -26.08 5.49
N GLU A 62 9.21 -27.34 5.75
CA GLU A 62 10.26 -27.76 6.68
C GLU A 62 11.60 -27.13 6.28
N PHE A 63 11.95 -27.17 4.99
CA PHE A 63 13.15 -26.53 4.47
C PHE A 63 13.14 -25.00 4.58
N ILE A 64 12.01 -24.33 4.32
CA ILE A 64 11.90 -22.87 4.47
C ILE A 64 11.90 -22.47 5.93
N GLU A 65 11.24 -23.23 6.79
CA GLU A 65 11.21 -23.03 8.24
C GLU A 65 12.61 -23.25 8.81
N GLU A 66 13.34 -24.27 8.35
CA GLU A 66 14.76 -24.49 8.65
C GLU A 66 15.62 -23.34 8.14
N MET A 67 15.44 -22.86 6.89
CA MET A 67 16.19 -21.71 6.36
C MET A 67 15.86 -20.40 7.08
N CYS A 68 14.60 -20.15 7.43
CA CYS A 68 14.16 -18.96 8.16
C CYS A 68 14.66 -19.01 9.60
N THR A 69 14.56 -20.16 10.26
CA THR A 69 15.10 -20.35 11.61
C THR A 69 16.61 -20.31 11.61
N GLU A 70 17.31 -20.85 10.62
CA GLU A 70 18.77 -20.69 10.44
C GLU A 70 19.11 -19.22 10.20
N HIS A 71 18.37 -18.51 9.34
CA HIS A 71 18.59 -17.09 9.06
C HIS A 71 18.36 -16.21 10.30
N GLU A 72 17.27 -16.45 11.02
CA GLU A 72 16.92 -15.76 12.26
C GLU A 72 17.84 -16.16 13.42
N ALA A 73 18.34 -17.40 13.46
CA ALA A 73 19.24 -17.86 14.52
C ALA A 73 20.71 -17.48 14.28
N THR A 74 21.15 -17.31 13.03
CA THR A 74 22.58 -17.10 12.70
C THR A 74 22.92 -15.72 12.16
N ARG A 75 21.96 -14.97 11.58
CA ARG A 75 22.25 -13.71 10.85
C ARG A 75 21.52 -12.48 11.38
N VAL A 76 20.46 -12.65 12.16
CA VAL A 76 19.69 -11.56 12.75
C VAL A 76 19.74 -11.68 14.27
N LEU A 77 20.12 -10.61 14.97
CA LEU A 77 20.13 -10.59 16.43
C LEU A 77 19.32 -9.39 16.92
N THR A 78 18.36 -9.65 17.82
CA THR A 78 17.62 -8.58 18.50
C THR A 78 18.04 -8.53 19.96
N LEU A 79 18.65 -7.40 20.36
CA LEU A 79 19.07 -7.15 21.73
C LEU A 79 18.01 -6.34 22.46
N HIS A 80 17.58 -6.86 23.60
CA HIS A 80 16.61 -6.23 24.48
C HIS A 80 17.28 -5.73 25.75
N PHE A 81 17.33 -4.41 25.93
CA PHE A 81 17.86 -3.77 27.13
C PHE A 81 16.71 -3.33 28.03
N TYR A 82 16.82 -3.61 29.33
CA TYR A 82 15.86 -3.20 30.35
C TYR A 82 16.58 -2.24 31.30
N ALA A 83 16.07 -1.00 31.40
CA ALA A 83 16.71 0.12 32.10
C ALA A 83 17.14 -0.11 33.57
N ASN A 84 16.76 -1.24 34.20
CA ASN A 84 17.08 -1.56 35.60
C ASN A 84 17.83 -2.91 35.79
N LYS A 85 18.36 -3.55 34.74
CA LYS A 85 19.11 -4.84 34.85
C LYS A 85 20.33 -4.87 33.93
N ASP A 86 21.33 -4.05 34.26
CA ASP A 86 22.42 -3.68 33.34
C ASP A 86 23.77 -4.39 33.54
N SER A 87 23.91 -5.43 34.35
CA SER A 87 25.19 -6.17 34.46
C SER A 87 25.10 -7.59 33.92
N PHE A 88 24.17 -8.40 34.44
CA PHE A 88 23.99 -9.80 34.03
C PHE A 88 23.61 -9.99 32.56
N SER A 89 22.87 -9.04 31.97
CA SER A 89 22.51 -9.12 30.55
C SER A 89 23.69 -8.81 29.63
N LYS A 90 24.71 -8.06 30.09
CA LYS A 90 25.84 -7.63 29.25
C LYS A 90 26.79 -8.78 28.99
N GLU A 91 27.20 -9.47 30.06
CA GLU A 91 28.12 -10.61 30.02
C GLU A 91 27.53 -11.73 29.17
N HIS A 92 26.24 -12.02 29.30
CA HIS A 92 25.56 -13.03 28.49
C HIS A 92 25.49 -12.68 27.00
N ILE A 93 25.22 -11.41 26.65
CA ILE A 93 25.22 -10.96 25.24
C ILE A 93 26.64 -11.05 24.65
N MET A 94 27.65 -10.66 25.41
CA MET A 94 29.05 -10.77 24.98
C MET A 94 29.49 -12.22 24.83
N GLU A 95 29.11 -13.09 25.77
CA GLU A 95 29.37 -14.52 25.70
C GLU A 95 28.67 -15.14 24.48
N GLN A 96 27.44 -14.72 24.17
CA GLN A 96 26.71 -15.18 22.98
C GLN A 96 27.35 -14.73 21.65
N LEU A 97 27.87 -13.49 21.60
CA LEU A 97 28.54 -12.95 20.42
C LEU A 97 29.95 -13.52 20.20
N SER A 98 30.65 -13.81 21.30
CA SER A 98 32.01 -14.39 21.28
C SER A 98 32.00 -15.91 21.14
N ALA A 99 30.96 -16.59 21.64
CA ALA A 99 30.77 -18.02 21.44
C ALA A 99 30.64 -18.33 19.95
N SER A 100 31.46 -19.28 19.49
CA SER A 100 31.42 -19.82 18.12
C SER A 100 31.56 -18.79 16.99
N ASN A 101 32.13 -17.61 17.25
CA ASN A 101 32.30 -16.53 16.27
C ASN A 101 31.00 -16.02 15.64
N ASN A 102 29.88 -16.16 16.36
CA ASN A 102 28.54 -15.76 15.91
C ASN A 102 28.44 -14.27 15.55
N GLY A 103 29.21 -13.40 16.22
CA GLY A 103 29.26 -11.98 15.88
C GLY A 103 29.76 -11.72 14.45
N ALA A 104 30.74 -12.49 13.97
CA ALA A 104 31.28 -12.31 12.62
C ALA A 104 30.31 -12.77 11.51
N THR A 105 29.38 -13.67 11.82
CA THR A 105 28.33 -14.11 10.87
C THR A 105 27.10 -13.20 10.89
N LEU A 106 27.00 -12.30 11.86
CA LEU A 106 25.87 -11.39 12.02
C LEU A 106 25.83 -10.35 10.90
N LEU A 107 24.67 -10.23 10.26
CA LEU A 107 24.44 -9.27 9.17
C LEU A 107 23.41 -8.19 9.54
N ASP A 108 22.46 -8.50 10.43
CA ASP A 108 21.43 -7.58 10.90
C ASP A 108 21.39 -7.55 12.43
N LEU A 109 21.54 -6.36 12.99
CA LEU A 109 21.49 -6.10 14.42
C LEU A 109 20.37 -5.12 14.72
N ARG A 110 19.42 -5.57 15.54
CA ARG A 110 18.36 -4.73 16.07
C ARG A 110 18.57 -4.49 17.56
N ILE A 111 18.51 -3.24 17.97
CA ILE A 111 18.68 -2.84 19.37
C ILE A 111 17.37 -2.22 19.84
N VAL A 112 16.80 -2.78 20.90
CA VAL A 112 15.55 -2.34 21.51
C VAL A 112 15.77 -2.08 22.99
N VAL A 113 15.45 -0.86 23.43
CA VAL A 113 15.42 -0.50 24.85
C VAL A 113 13.95 -0.47 25.25
N THR A 114 13.59 -1.39 26.13
CA THR A 114 12.30 -1.38 26.79
C THR A 114 12.45 -0.68 28.14
N THR A 115 11.98 0.57 28.22
CA THR A 115 11.53 1.13 29.50
C THR A 115 10.30 0.33 29.92
N LYS A 116 10.13 0.01 31.22
CA LYS A 116 8.93 -0.70 31.71
C LYS A 116 7.67 -0.11 31.07
N LYS A 117 6.68 -0.97 30.75
CA LYS A 117 5.34 -0.58 30.33
C LYS A 117 4.77 0.43 31.35
N ASN A 118 4.98 1.72 31.12
CA ASN A 118 3.99 2.73 31.51
C ASN A 118 2.77 2.45 30.62
N GLY A 119 1.59 2.43 31.23
CA GLY A 119 0.33 2.05 30.60
C GLY A 119 0.23 2.58 29.17
N LEU A 120 -0.21 1.71 28.27
CA LEU A 120 -0.41 2.06 26.87
C LEU A 120 -1.40 3.24 26.84
N TRP A 121 -1.12 4.27 26.06
CA TRP A 121 -1.96 5.48 25.94
C TRP A 121 -3.41 5.25 25.44
N TRP A 122 -3.82 4.00 25.21
CA TRP A 122 -5.23 3.61 24.99
C TRP A 122 -5.90 2.98 26.22
N ASP A 123 -5.20 2.84 27.35
CA ASP A 123 -5.82 2.59 28.67
C ASP A 123 -6.35 3.89 29.32
N LEU A 124 -6.68 4.90 28.51
CA LEU A 124 -7.07 6.24 28.95
C LEU A 124 -8.58 6.45 29.17
N ASP A 125 -9.37 5.37 29.25
CA ASP A 125 -10.82 5.47 29.43
C ASP A 125 -11.33 5.21 30.86
N THR A 126 -10.48 5.11 31.89
CA THR A 126 -11.02 4.88 33.26
C THR A 126 -10.58 5.76 34.42
N LEU A 127 -9.52 6.57 34.40
CA LEU A 127 -9.23 7.42 35.56
C LEU A 127 -8.61 8.77 35.19
N ALA A 128 -9.35 9.85 35.47
CA ALA A 128 -8.89 11.24 35.39
C ALA A 128 -7.64 11.46 36.28
N PRO A 129 -6.67 12.28 35.86
CA PRO A 129 -5.44 12.46 36.61
C PRO A 129 -5.62 13.45 37.77
N THR A 130 -5.65 12.94 39.00
CA THR A 130 -5.12 13.70 40.14
C THR A 130 -3.61 13.78 39.98
N PHE A 131 -3.12 14.91 39.50
CA PHE A 131 -1.72 15.31 39.58
C PHE A 131 -1.32 15.44 41.05
N THR A 132 -0.59 14.47 41.58
CA THR A 132 0.29 14.68 42.74
C THR A 132 1.71 14.71 42.23
N GLY A 133 2.33 15.90 42.32
CA GLY A 133 3.69 16.18 41.88
C GLY A 133 4.73 15.36 42.63
N GLU A 134 5.09 14.22 42.09
CA GLU A 134 6.42 13.66 42.27
C GLU A 134 7.24 13.98 41.02
N ARG A 135 8.35 14.67 41.25
CA ARG A 135 9.37 14.99 40.25
C ARG A 135 9.84 13.68 39.62
N GLU A 136 9.50 13.44 38.36
CA GLU A 136 10.26 12.54 37.48
C GLU A 136 11.61 13.20 37.14
N THR A 137 12.41 13.46 38.16
CA THR A 137 13.86 13.52 38.03
C THR A 137 14.37 12.10 38.12
N ASP A 138 14.24 11.35 37.04
CA ASP A 138 15.06 10.17 36.82
C ASP A 138 15.30 10.01 35.32
N SER A 139 16.19 10.88 34.85
CA SER A 139 17.11 10.63 33.75
C SER A 139 18.01 9.44 34.10
N GLY A 140 17.43 8.25 34.24
CA GLY A 140 18.16 6.99 34.36
C GLY A 140 18.81 6.66 33.02
N GLY A 141 20.01 7.20 32.81
CA GLY A 141 20.78 7.01 31.59
C GLY A 141 21.04 5.52 31.34
N LEU A 142 20.70 5.05 30.14
CA LEU A 142 21.23 3.81 29.60
C LEU A 142 22.71 4.01 29.28
N TYR A 143 23.55 3.88 30.29
CA TYR A 143 24.99 3.83 30.16
C TYR A 143 25.39 2.40 29.76
N TRP A 144 25.24 2.07 28.47
CA TRP A 144 26.11 1.08 27.88
C TRP A 144 27.43 1.80 27.57
N GLU A 145 28.35 1.79 28.54
CA GLU A 145 29.61 2.55 28.50
C GLU A 145 30.55 2.12 27.36
N GLU A 146 30.23 1.05 26.63
CA GLU A 146 31.17 0.36 25.76
C GLU A 146 30.54 -0.24 24.48
N TRP A 147 29.81 0.57 23.68
CA TRP A 147 29.23 0.12 22.39
C TRP A 147 30.30 -0.41 21.43
N SER A 148 31.50 0.15 21.55
CA SER A 148 32.71 -0.28 20.85
C SER A 148 33.00 -1.77 21.00
N PHE A 149 32.83 -2.33 22.20
CA PHE A 149 33.16 -3.74 22.45
C PHE A 149 32.16 -4.68 21.77
N LEU A 150 30.88 -4.32 21.77
CA LEU A 150 29.82 -5.07 21.11
C LEU A 150 29.99 -5.04 19.59
N LEU A 151 30.15 -3.85 19.01
CA LEU A 151 30.21 -3.67 17.56
C LEU A 151 31.53 -4.19 16.96
N ARG A 152 32.60 -4.25 17.75
CA ARG A 152 33.86 -4.91 17.36
C ARG A 152 33.69 -6.41 17.10
N GLN A 153 32.73 -7.06 17.76
CA GLN A 153 32.40 -8.47 17.49
C GLN A 153 31.56 -8.64 16.21
N CYS A 154 31.01 -7.56 15.65
CA CYS A 154 30.10 -7.60 14.51
C CYS A 154 30.68 -6.86 13.26
N PRO A 155 31.86 -7.22 12.75
CA PRO A 155 32.53 -6.46 11.68
C PRO A 155 31.80 -6.54 10.32
N ASN A 156 31.07 -7.62 10.06
CA ASN A 156 30.37 -7.86 8.79
C ASN A 156 28.92 -7.33 8.77
N LEU A 157 28.57 -6.52 9.77
CA LEU A 157 27.21 -6.00 9.90
C LEU A 157 26.82 -5.15 8.68
N ARG A 158 25.69 -5.50 8.07
CA ARG A 158 25.14 -4.79 6.90
C ARG A 158 23.94 -3.91 7.27
N ARG A 159 23.24 -4.22 8.36
CA ARG A 159 22.05 -3.50 8.79
C ARG A 159 22.04 -3.27 10.30
N LEU A 160 21.74 -2.04 10.67
CA LEU A 160 21.62 -1.60 12.06
C LEU A 160 20.24 -0.92 12.26
N ASP A 161 19.38 -1.58 13.04
CA ASP A 161 18.05 -1.08 13.38
C ASP A 161 18.00 -0.57 14.83
N LEU A 162 17.96 0.76 14.97
CA LEU A 162 17.88 1.48 16.24
C LEU A 162 16.48 2.03 16.49
N SER A 163 15.45 1.59 15.77
CA SER A 163 14.09 2.12 15.93
C SER A 163 13.49 1.93 17.32
N GLY A 164 14.05 1.01 18.12
CA GLY A 164 13.70 0.78 19.52
C GLY A 164 14.50 1.58 20.54
N MET A 165 15.41 2.47 20.12
CA MET A 165 16.21 3.33 21.00
C MET A 165 15.55 4.70 21.27
N PRO A 166 15.90 5.40 22.36
CA PRO A 166 15.60 6.83 22.50
C PRO A 166 16.54 7.66 21.60
N LEU A 167 15.97 8.52 20.75
CA LEU A 167 16.76 9.40 19.85
C LEU A 167 17.68 10.36 20.61
N TYR A 168 17.21 10.90 21.73
CA TYR A 168 17.89 11.92 22.54
C TYR A 168 18.91 11.37 23.55
N GLY A 169 19.12 10.05 23.56
CA GLY A 169 20.09 9.46 24.47
C GLY A 169 21.51 9.81 24.03
N LEU A 170 22.36 10.29 24.95
CA LEU A 170 23.80 10.52 24.67
C LEU A 170 24.47 9.28 24.07
N ALA A 171 24.05 8.09 24.52
CA ALA A 171 24.47 6.80 24.01
C ALA A 171 24.25 6.62 22.49
N MET A 172 23.31 7.35 21.87
CA MET A 172 23.06 7.28 20.43
C MET A 172 24.27 7.79 19.64
N GLY A 173 24.88 8.90 20.07
CA GLY A 173 26.05 9.47 19.41
C GLY A 173 27.25 8.53 19.49
N ASP A 174 27.50 7.94 20.65
CA ASP A 174 28.60 6.99 20.88
C ASP A 174 28.40 5.69 20.11
N LEU A 175 27.14 5.21 20.02
CA LEU A 175 26.79 4.04 19.21
C LEU A 175 27.04 4.28 17.73
N LEU A 176 26.64 5.44 17.19
CA LEU A 176 26.91 5.80 15.80
C LEU A 176 28.41 5.92 15.51
N ASP A 177 29.17 6.53 16.43
CA ASP A 177 30.63 6.63 16.32
C ASP A 177 31.27 5.24 16.29
N ALA A 178 30.91 4.36 17.24
CA ALA A 178 31.40 2.99 17.30
C ALA A 178 30.99 2.16 16.05
N ALA A 179 29.75 2.28 15.58
CA ALA A 179 29.27 1.58 14.39
C ALA A 179 30.05 2.01 13.13
N SER A 180 30.39 3.29 13.02
CA SER A 180 31.17 3.79 11.89
C SER A 180 32.63 3.29 11.88
N ILE A 181 33.19 2.95 13.05
CA ILE A 181 34.56 2.46 13.18
C ILE A 181 34.63 0.95 12.93
N TYR A 182 33.75 0.19 13.58
CA TYR A 182 33.84 -1.27 13.59
C TYR A 182 33.00 -1.96 12.51
N CYS A 183 31.92 -1.32 12.04
CA CYS A 183 31.01 -1.87 11.05
C CYS A 183 31.14 -1.11 9.71
N SER A 184 32.29 -1.28 9.05
CA SER A 184 32.65 -0.53 7.84
C SER A 184 31.82 -0.89 6.60
N HIS A 185 31.21 -2.08 6.59
CA HIS A 185 30.38 -2.60 5.49
C HIS A 185 28.87 -2.35 5.67
N LEU A 186 28.50 -1.41 6.54
CA LEU A 186 27.10 -1.10 6.79
C LEU A 186 26.44 -0.58 5.51
N GLU A 187 25.26 -1.13 5.18
CA GLU A 187 24.45 -0.74 4.03
C GLU A 187 23.14 -0.06 4.45
N ALA A 188 22.64 -0.35 5.65
CA ALA A 188 21.35 0.13 6.13
C ALA A 188 21.40 0.63 7.58
N LEU A 189 20.94 1.86 7.79
CA LEU A 189 20.77 2.46 9.12
C LEU A 189 19.31 2.92 9.31
N ILE A 190 18.71 2.52 10.43
CA ILE A 190 17.36 2.93 10.82
C ILE A 190 17.40 3.59 12.19
N LEU A 191 17.17 4.90 12.24
CA LEU A 191 17.12 5.67 13.47
C LEU A 191 15.72 5.66 14.12
N PRO A 192 15.66 5.88 15.44
CA PRO A 192 14.39 5.98 16.16
C PRO A 192 13.64 7.26 15.85
N LYS A 193 12.33 7.20 16.06
CA LYS A 193 11.41 8.34 15.97
C LYS A 193 11.43 9.13 17.28
N GLN A 194 11.37 10.45 17.17
CA GLN A 194 11.15 11.37 18.27
C GLN A 194 9.87 11.01 19.02
N ARG A 195 10.00 10.82 20.33
CA ARG A 195 8.87 10.81 21.26
C ARG A 195 8.70 12.24 21.80
N PRO A 196 7.47 12.70 22.06
CA PRO A 196 7.25 14.01 22.66
C PRO A 196 7.86 14.01 24.06
N LEU A 197 9.03 14.64 24.18
CA LEU A 197 9.75 14.91 25.43
C LEU A 197 9.92 16.43 25.56
N HIS A 198 10.21 16.91 26.77
CA HIS A 198 10.36 18.33 27.06
C HIS A 198 11.37 19.04 26.12
N PRO A 199 11.02 20.21 25.56
CA PRO A 199 11.72 20.79 24.40
C PRO A 199 13.15 21.27 24.65
N ALA A 200 13.50 21.72 25.86
CA ALA A 200 14.78 22.40 26.10
C ALA A 200 16.02 21.49 26.20
N VAL A 201 15.89 20.29 26.78
CA VAL A 201 17.02 19.31 26.89
C VAL A 201 17.13 18.44 25.64
N ALA A 202 16.08 18.41 24.83
CA ALA A 202 15.99 17.60 23.62
C ALA A 202 16.76 18.19 22.42
N LEU A 203 16.96 19.51 22.36
CA LEU A 203 17.60 20.16 21.19
C LEU A 203 19.11 19.94 21.13
N ASP A 204 19.86 20.25 22.19
CA ASP A 204 21.33 20.14 22.20
C ASP A 204 21.80 18.69 21.95
N ASN A 205 21.05 17.72 22.48
CA ASN A 205 21.33 16.30 22.27
C ASN A 205 21.03 15.86 20.83
N LEU A 206 20.05 16.49 20.15
CA LEU A 206 19.73 16.18 18.77
C LEU A 206 20.86 16.65 17.85
N ASP A 207 21.35 17.86 18.03
CA ASP A 207 22.46 18.41 17.24
C ASP A 207 23.73 17.57 17.40
N PHE A 208 24.03 17.11 18.62
CA PHE A 208 25.12 16.18 18.88
C PHE A 208 24.94 14.85 18.11
N VAL A 209 23.74 14.25 18.15
CA VAL A 209 23.45 13.00 17.44
C VAL A 209 23.56 13.17 15.92
N PHE A 210 23.07 14.28 15.36
CA PHE A 210 23.18 14.56 13.93
C PHE A 210 24.63 14.83 13.50
N HIS A 211 25.41 15.54 14.32
CA HIS A 211 26.84 15.70 14.08
C HIS A 211 27.55 14.33 14.02
N ARG A 212 27.27 13.44 14.97
CA ARG A 212 27.81 12.07 14.98
C ARG A 212 27.33 11.24 13.81
N LEU A 213 26.07 11.41 13.40
CA LEU A 213 25.53 10.76 12.21
C LEU A 213 26.30 11.19 10.96
N TYR A 214 26.54 12.49 10.75
CA TYR A 214 27.25 12.96 9.56
C TYR A 214 28.71 12.47 9.51
N LEU A 215 29.40 12.45 10.65
CA LEU A 215 30.74 11.84 10.74
C LEU A 215 30.70 10.33 10.42
N ALA A 216 29.68 9.62 10.89
CA ALA A 216 29.50 8.20 10.59
C ALA A 216 29.23 7.96 9.10
N LEU A 217 28.38 8.77 8.47
CA LEU A 217 28.09 8.73 7.03
C LEU A 217 29.35 8.99 6.20
N GLU A 218 30.18 9.95 6.59
CA GLU A 218 31.45 10.24 5.93
C GLU A 218 32.39 9.02 5.97
N ARG A 219 32.53 8.37 7.13
CA ARG A 219 33.36 7.17 7.27
C ARG A 219 32.82 5.99 6.45
N TRP A 220 31.52 5.73 6.46
CA TRP A 220 30.93 4.68 5.61
C TRP A 220 31.06 5.01 4.12
N ASN A 221 30.99 6.29 3.74
CA ASN A 221 31.26 6.72 2.37
C ASN A 221 32.70 6.37 1.96
N MET A 222 33.69 6.71 2.78
CA MET A 222 35.09 6.37 2.52
C MET A 222 35.32 4.85 2.48
N ALA A 223 34.80 4.11 3.45
CA ALA A 223 34.96 2.66 3.55
C ALA A 223 34.32 1.88 2.39
N SER A 224 33.21 2.38 1.85
CA SER A 224 32.51 1.77 0.70
C SER A 224 33.06 2.18 -0.67
N GLY A 225 34.14 2.98 -0.70
CA GLY A 225 34.75 3.50 -1.93
C GLY A 225 33.89 4.54 -2.64
N GLY A 226 33.28 5.47 -1.88
CA GLY A 226 32.49 6.57 -2.42
C GLY A 226 31.00 6.26 -2.63
N LYS A 227 30.48 5.16 -2.06
CA LYS A 227 29.10 4.69 -2.33
C LYS A 227 28.12 5.08 -1.21
N GLY A 228 28.61 5.10 0.03
CA GLY A 228 27.82 5.31 1.24
C GLY A 228 26.79 4.21 1.51
N LEU A 229 25.79 4.56 2.32
CA LEU A 229 24.68 3.67 2.66
C LEU A 229 23.69 3.51 1.49
N ARG A 230 23.04 2.34 1.44
CA ARG A 230 21.94 2.03 0.50
C ARG A 230 20.56 2.30 1.10
N GLN A 231 20.43 2.24 2.42
CA GLN A 231 19.20 2.57 3.14
C GLN A 231 19.50 3.47 4.33
N LEU A 232 18.76 4.57 4.45
CA LEU A 232 18.83 5.48 5.57
C LEU A 232 17.43 5.87 6.00
N THR A 233 17.14 5.81 7.29
CA THR A 233 15.87 6.27 7.86
C THR A 233 16.15 7.16 9.05
N VAL A 234 15.84 8.45 8.93
CA VAL A 234 16.01 9.50 9.93
C VAL A 234 14.65 10.17 10.15
N PRO A 235 13.79 9.58 10.99
CA PRO A 235 12.39 9.94 11.04
C PRO A 235 12.09 11.21 11.84
N SER A 236 13.08 11.89 12.41
CA SER A 236 12.88 13.09 13.22
C SER A 236 14.07 14.03 13.13
N ARG A 237 13.80 15.32 12.98
CA ARG A 237 14.76 16.41 12.76
C ARG A 237 14.33 17.63 13.58
N SER A 238 15.17 18.67 13.66
CA SER A 238 14.84 19.88 14.40
C SER A 238 13.61 20.58 13.81
N GLU A 239 12.61 20.82 14.67
CA GLU A 239 11.38 21.52 14.32
C GLU A 239 11.55 23.04 14.34
N GLU A 240 12.57 23.57 15.02
CA GLU A 240 12.81 25.01 15.15
C GLU A 240 13.44 25.59 13.86
N ASN A 241 14.39 24.85 13.28
CA ASN A 241 15.05 25.21 12.02
C ASN A 241 14.82 24.12 10.95
N ARG A 242 13.56 23.94 10.55
CA ARG A 242 13.16 22.91 9.57
C ARG A 242 13.91 23.05 8.25
N GLU A 243 14.10 24.28 7.76
CA GLU A 243 14.75 24.50 6.47
C GLU A 243 16.25 24.25 6.53
N GLY A 244 16.95 24.82 7.51
CA GLY A 244 18.39 24.63 7.67
C GLY A 244 18.76 23.16 7.86
N THR A 245 18.09 22.47 8.78
CA THR A 245 18.38 21.06 9.06
C THR A 245 17.99 20.12 7.92
N SER A 246 16.92 20.41 7.17
CA SER A 246 16.55 19.62 5.99
C SER A 246 17.56 19.83 4.85
N ASN A 247 18.03 21.07 4.64
CA ASN A 247 19.03 21.39 3.62
C ASN A 247 20.38 20.73 3.94
N GLU A 248 20.83 20.82 5.20
CA GLU A 248 22.04 20.16 5.68
C GLU A 248 21.95 18.64 5.51
N PHE A 249 20.83 18.05 5.93
CA PHE A 249 20.59 16.61 5.83
C PHE A 249 20.61 16.10 4.37
N LEU A 250 19.88 16.75 3.46
CA LEU A 250 19.93 16.34 2.05
C LEU A 250 21.30 16.58 1.44
N THR A 251 22.01 17.63 1.86
CA THR A 251 23.39 17.88 1.42
C THR A 251 24.32 16.75 1.84
N ALA A 252 24.24 16.30 3.10
CA ALA A 252 24.97 15.14 3.58
C ALA A 252 24.58 13.88 2.79
N ILE A 253 23.29 13.66 2.49
CA ILE A 253 22.86 12.49 1.71
C ILE A 253 23.46 12.49 0.31
N PHE A 254 23.31 13.57 -0.45
CA PHE A 254 23.73 13.57 -1.85
C PHE A 254 25.26 13.60 -2.01
N THR A 255 26.00 14.00 -0.97
CA THR A 255 27.47 13.97 -0.95
C THR A 255 28.03 12.65 -0.42
N MET A 256 27.41 12.08 0.62
CA MET A 256 27.95 10.93 1.35
C MET A 256 27.27 9.60 1.00
N CYS A 257 26.04 9.61 0.48
CA CYS A 257 25.26 8.43 0.12
C CYS A 257 24.66 8.52 -1.30
N PRO A 258 25.49 8.69 -2.36
CA PRO A 258 24.97 8.87 -3.72
C PRO A 258 24.23 7.63 -4.28
N ARG A 259 24.48 6.43 -3.72
CA ARG A 259 23.81 5.18 -4.12
C ARG A 259 22.62 4.82 -3.23
N LEU A 260 22.04 5.80 -2.54
CA LEU A 260 20.88 5.57 -1.69
C LEU A 260 19.69 5.01 -2.49
N GLU A 261 19.17 3.87 -2.05
CA GLU A 261 18.03 3.19 -2.64
C GLU A 261 16.73 3.47 -1.87
N TYR A 262 16.83 3.65 -0.54
CA TYR A 262 15.69 3.88 0.34
C TYR A 262 15.97 5.01 1.32
N LEU A 263 15.17 6.07 1.26
CA LEU A 263 15.18 7.19 2.20
C LEU A 263 13.89 7.17 3.03
N ASP A 264 14.03 7.21 4.36
CA ASP A 264 12.99 7.40 5.37
C ASP A 264 11.81 6.41 5.39
N GLY A 265 11.86 5.35 4.58
CA GLY A 265 10.96 4.19 4.69
C GLY A 265 9.48 4.59 4.71
N TRP A 266 8.99 5.23 3.64
CA TRP A 266 7.63 5.77 3.51
C TRP A 266 6.47 4.81 3.87
N LYS A 267 6.69 3.48 3.81
CA LYS A 267 5.72 2.45 4.25
C LYS A 267 5.30 2.58 5.72
N ARG A 268 6.01 3.36 6.53
CA ARG A 268 5.70 3.58 7.96
C ARG A 268 4.72 4.74 8.23
N SER A 269 4.32 5.49 7.20
CA SER A 269 3.45 6.68 7.34
C SER A 269 2.01 6.47 6.85
N TYR A 270 1.71 5.30 6.28
CA TYR A 270 0.39 4.96 5.74
C TYR A 270 -0.27 3.89 6.61
N LYS A 271 -1.32 4.27 7.35
CA LYS A 271 -2.25 3.32 7.97
C LYS A 271 -3.57 3.37 7.19
N GLU A 272 -3.83 2.33 6.40
CA GLU A 272 -5.07 2.19 5.60
C GLU A 272 -6.32 2.29 6.48
N GLU A 273 -6.22 1.82 7.73
CA GLU A 273 -7.26 1.88 8.76
C GLU A 273 -7.60 3.32 9.18
N THR A 274 -6.62 4.22 9.30
CA THR A 274 -6.84 5.58 9.78
C THR A 274 -7.22 6.55 8.67
N ARG A 275 -7.16 6.13 7.39
CA ARG A 275 -7.53 6.94 6.20
C ARG A 275 -6.96 8.35 6.20
N LEU A 276 -5.78 8.52 6.79
CA LEU A 276 -5.03 9.76 6.87
C LEU A 276 -3.59 9.42 6.51
N VAL A 277 -3.04 10.12 5.52
CA VAL A 277 -1.59 10.07 5.26
C VAL A 277 -0.99 11.22 6.04
N VAL A 278 -0.39 10.88 7.17
CA VAL A 278 0.34 11.83 7.98
C VAL A 278 1.78 11.34 8.04
N SER A 279 2.68 12.23 7.66
CA SER A 279 4.09 12.05 7.91
C SER A 279 4.50 13.06 8.99
N ASP A 280 5.18 12.59 10.02
CA ASP A 280 5.84 13.50 10.96
C ASP A 280 7.16 14.04 10.35
N ILE A 281 7.53 13.56 9.16
CA ILE A 281 8.70 13.97 8.39
C ILE A 281 8.26 14.95 7.30
N SER A 282 8.88 16.12 7.28
CA SER A 282 8.77 17.11 6.18
C SER A 282 10.18 17.62 5.80
N LEU A 283 10.55 17.49 4.53
CA LEU A 283 11.78 18.03 3.95
C LEU A 283 11.50 19.45 3.45
N CYS A 284 11.73 20.42 4.31
CA CYS A 284 11.66 21.84 3.94
C CYS A 284 12.98 22.21 3.27
N VAL A 285 13.13 21.95 1.98
CA VAL A 285 14.43 22.12 1.31
C VAL A 285 14.38 23.21 0.26
N SER A 286 15.49 23.91 0.12
CA SER A 286 15.67 24.88 -0.96
C SER A 286 15.69 24.17 -2.31
N ARG A 287 15.26 24.88 -3.36
CA ARG A 287 15.23 24.34 -4.73
C ARG A 287 16.62 23.91 -5.22
N ALA A 288 17.66 24.63 -4.80
CA ALA A 288 19.04 24.33 -5.17
C ALA A 288 19.48 22.98 -4.59
N VAL A 289 19.25 22.76 -3.29
CA VAL A 289 19.57 21.49 -2.62
C VAL A 289 18.74 20.34 -3.19
N TRP A 290 17.44 20.57 -3.43
CA TRP A 290 16.57 19.56 -4.05
C TRP A 290 17.07 19.12 -5.44
N LYS A 291 17.49 20.07 -6.28
CA LYS A 291 18.04 19.77 -7.60
C LYS A 291 19.31 18.92 -7.50
N MET A 292 20.21 19.26 -6.57
CA MET A 292 21.44 18.48 -6.34
C MET A 292 21.14 17.06 -5.83
N PHE A 293 20.19 16.94 -4.91
CA PHE A 293 19.71 15.64 -4.45
C PHE A 293 19.16 14.80 -5.60
N CYS A 294 18.31 15.39 -6.44
CA CYS A 294 17.76 14.73 -7.61
C CYS A 294 18.85 14.30 -8.59
N THR A 295 19.88 15.11 -8.85
CA THR A 295 20.96 14.71 -9.76
C THR A 295 21.82 13.58 -9.21
N SER A 296 22.15 13.59 -7.91
CA SER A 296 23.10 12.64 -7.35
C SER A 296 22.47 11.31 -6.94
N CYS A 297 21.26 11.34 -6.36
CA CYS A 297 20.59 10.14 -5.84
C CYS A 297 19.70 9.48 -6.91
N ALA A 298 20.31 8.91 -7.95
CA ALA A 298 19.58 8.24 -9.05
C ALA A 298 19.16 6.79 -8.73
N ALA A 299 19.77 6.18 -7.70
CA ALA A 299 19.55 4.78 -7.33
C ALA A 299 18.26 4.50 -6.53
N LEU A 300 17.44 5.53 -6.29
CA LEU A 300 16.20 5.42 -5.52
C LEU A 300 15.28 4.33 -6.09
N ARG A 301 14.77 3.47 -5.20
CA ARG A 301 13.83 2.39 -5.54
C ARG A 301 12.39 2.71 -5.20
N GLU A 302 12.19 3.54 -4.17
CA GLU A 302 10.87 3.94 -3.71
C GLU A 302 10.89 5.43 -3.30
N PHE A 303 9.85 6.18 -3.65
CA PHE A 303 9.71 7.59 -3.26
C PHE A 303 8.24 7.94 -3.00
N SER A 304 7.99 8.80 -2.01
CA SER A 304 6.66 9.34 -1.72
C SER A 304 6.71 10.85 -1.62
N TRP A 305 5.80 11.53 -2.31
CA TRP A 305 5.67 12.98 -2.30
C TRP A 305 5.17 13.54 -0.96
N VAL A 306 4.78 12.69 -0.01
CA VAL A 306 4.32 13.08 1.33
C VAL A 306 5.37 13.94 2.07
N ILE A 307 6.66 13.77 1.80
CA ILE A 307 7.72 14.44 2.53
C ILE A 307 8.21 15.74 1.89
N VAL A 308 7.79 16.09 0.67
CA VAL A 308 8.25 17.29 -0.06
C VAL A 308 7.08 18.12 -0.61
N PRO A 309 7.29 19.40 -0.97
CA PRO A 309 6.25 20.20 -1.61
C PRO A 309 5.71 19.55 -2.89
N PHE A 310 4.37 19.59 -3.04
CA PHE A 310 3.67 19.11 -4.22
C PHE A 310 3.57 20.23 -5.26
N SER A 311 4.65 20.45 -6.02
CA SER A 311 4.72 21.52 -7.04
C SER A 311 5.66 21.17 -8.21
N ASP A 312 5.46 21.83 -9.34
CA ASP A 312 6.23 21.71 -10.58
C ASP A 312 7.72 21.98 -10.36
N GLU A 313 8.04 22.90 -9.44
CA GLU A 313 9.42 23.22 -9.07
C GLU A 313 10.17 22.04 -8.45
N PHE A 314 9.44 21.08 -7.88
CA PHE A 314 9.98 19.85 -7.33
C PHE A 314 9.83 18.67 -8.31
N PHE A 315 8.73 18.63 -9.07
CA PHE A 315 8.50 17.61 -10.10
C PHE A 315 9.53 17.65 -11.22
N LEU A 316 9.82 18.85 -11.76
CA LEU A 316 10.68 19.00 -12.93
C LEU A 316 12.12 18.52 -12.67
N PRO A 317 12.83 18.96 -11.61
CA PRO A 317 14.18 18.45 -11.33
C PRO A 317 14.21 16.94 -11.06
N PHE A 318 13.17 16.41 -10.41
CA PHE A 318 13.08 14.98 -10.11
C PHE A 318 12.91 14.15 -11.38
N GLY A 319 12.00 14.53 -12.27
CA GLY A 319 11.74 13.82 -13.52
C GLY A 319 12.86 13.97 -14.55
N GLN A 320 13.51 15.14 -14.62
CA GLN A 320 14.61 15.41 -15.57
C GLN A 320 15.89 14.62 -15.30
N THR A 321 16.09 14.13 -14.06
CA THR A 321 17.36 13.49 -13.66
C THR A 321 17.37 11.97 -13.78
N GLY A 322 16.25 11.35 -14.14
CA GLY A 322 16.14 9.91 -14.34
C GLY A 322 16.30 9.09 -13.05
N LYS A 323 15.32 8.23 -12.77
CA LYS A 323 15.29 7.28 -11.66
C LYS A 323 15.10 5.87 -12.22
N PRO A 324 16.14 5.28 -12.83
CA PRO A 324 16.03 4.03 -13.60
C PRO A 324 15.71 2.81 -12.75
N HIS A 325 15.81 2.91 -11.42
CA HIS A 325 15.54 1.81 -10.49
C HIS A 325 14.30 2.03 -9.63
N LEU A 326 13.57 3.14 -9.84
CA LEU A 326 12.41 3.50 -9.05
C LEU A 326 11.22 2.65 -9.47
N THR A 327 10.82 1.74 -8.59
CA THR A 327 9.72 0.78 -8.82
C THR A 327 8.43 1.20 -8.15
N ARG A 328 8.48 2.05 -7.12
CA ARG A 328 7.31 2.52 -6.36
C ARG A 328 7.31 4.02 -6.20
N LEU A 329 6.25 4.66 -6.69
CA LEU A 329 6.02 6.09 -6.54
C LEU A 329 4.67 6.31 -5.87
N GLN A 330 4.66 7.16 -4.84
CA GLN A 330 3.42 7.64 -4.25
C GLN A 330 3.29 9.15 -4.43
N LEU A 331 2.19 9.58 -5.03
CA LEU A 331 1.83 10.98 -5.21
C LEU A 331 0.75 11.33 -4.19
N THR A 332 1.14 12.04 -3.14
CA THR A 332 0.24 12.43 -2.06
C THR A 332 0.79 13.68 -1.37
N TYR A 333 0.01 14.21 -0.45
CA TYR A 333 0.36 15.38 0.33
C TYR A 333 0.27 15.07 1.82
N ASN A 334 1.13 15.71 2.60
CA ASN A 334 1.10 15.63 4.05
C ASN A 334 0.31 16.79 4.63
N THR A 335 -0.85 16.50 5.21
CA THR A 335 -1.72 17.51 5.81
C THR A 335 -1.10 18.21 7.02
N ARG A 336 -0.04 17.65 7.62
CA ARG A 336 0.70 18.24 8.73
C ARG A 336 2.00 18.95 8.32
N ALA A 337 2.35 18.94 7.03
CA ALA A 337 3.56 19.60 6.57
C ALA A 337 3.43 21.14 6.63
N PRO A 338 4.55 21.86 6.80
CA PRO A 338 4.56 23.32 6.73
C PRO A 338 4.34 23.89 5.33
N PHE A 339 4.63 23.12 4.28
CA PHE A 339 4.38 23.53 2.90
C PHE A 339 2.91 23.29 2.55
N ARG A 340 2.31 24.21 1.80
CA ARG A 340 0.89 24.18 1.41
C ARG A 340 0.76 23.86 -0.09
N ILE A 341 -0.34 23.21 -0.46
CA ILE A 341 -0.74 23.08 -1.86
C ILE A 341 -1.35 24.41 -2.33
N ARG A 342 -0.94 24.87 -3.51
CA ARG A 342 -1.52 26.04 -4.17
C ARG A 342 -1.92 25.64 -5.59
N ARG A 343 -3.17 25.94 -5.99
CA ARG A 343 -3.54 25.78 -7.41
C ARG A 343 -2.57 26.58 -8.28
N ASN A 344 -2.26 26.03 -9.45
CA ASN A 344 -1.30 26.56 -10.44
C ASN A 344 0.18 26.38 -10.12
N GLU A 345 0.57 25.89 -8.94
CA GLU A 345 1.96 25.52 -8.68
C GLU A 345 2.29 24.09 -9.14
N TYR A 346 1.29 23.33 -9.58
CA TYR A 346 1.47 22.01 -10.16
C TYR A 346 0.64 21.82 -11.44
N SER A 347 1.12 20.97 -12.36
CA SER A 347 0.49 20.71 -13.65
C SER A 347 0.58 19.25 -14.09
N THR A 348 -0.34 18.85 -14.97
CA THR A 348 -0.26 17.57 -15.69
C THR A 348 1.09 17.43 -16.41
N GLY A 349 1.59 18.51 -17.02
CA GLY A 349 2.84 18.50 -17.78
C GLY A 349 4.06 18.13 -16.93
N ALA A 350 4.19 18.69 -15.72
CA ALA A 350 5.31 18.32 -14.86
C ALA A 350 5.17 16.90 -14.27
N LEU A 351 3.94 16.45 -13.98
CA LEU A 351 3.69 15.06 -13.59
C LEU A 351 4.07 14.07 -14.70
N ILE A 352 3.83 14.43 -15.97
CA ILE A 352 4.30 13.67 -17.13
C ILE A 352 5.83 13.57 -17.12
N VAL A 353 6.53 14.66 -16.83
CA VAL A 353 8.01 14.66 -16.71
C VAL A 353 8.47 13.73 -15.58
N VAL A 354 7.75 13.66 -14.46
CA VAL A 354 8.07 12.74 -13.36
C VAL A 354 7.97 11.28 -13.78
N VAL A 355 6.86 10.88 -14.43
CA VAL A 355 6.69 9.48 -14.87
C VAL A 355 7.66 9.12 -16.01
N ALA A 356 7.97 10.07 -16.90
CA ALA A 356 9.01 9.90 -17.92
C ALA A 356 10.40 9.66 -17.30
N GLY A 357 10.67 10.30 -16.16
CA GLY A 357 11.87 10.07 -15.37
C GLY A 357 11.93 8.70 -14.68
N CYS A 358 10.84 7.92 -14.63
CA CYS A 358 10.75 6.68 -13.84
C CYS A 358 10.44 5.44 -14.70
N PRO A 359 11.31 5.03 -15.64
CA PRO A 359 10.99 3.97 -16.60
C PRO A 359 10.81 2.57 -16.00
N ALA A 360 11.32 2.32 -14.80
CA ALA A 360 11.19 1.04 -14.10
C ALA A 360 9.99 0.99 -13.13
N LEU A 361 9.08 1.97 -13.20
CA LEU A 361 7.95 2.07 -12.30
C LEU A 361 7.02 0.85 -12.44
N GLU A 362 6.79 0.15 -11.32
CA GLU A 362 5.88 -0.99 -11.23
C GLU A 362 4.59 -0.64 -10.48
N HIS A 363 4.68 0.28 -9.50
CA HIS A 363 3.56 0.66 -8.66
C HIS A 363 3.44 2.18 -8.53
N LEU A 364 2.30 2.71 -8.97
CA LEU A 364 1.91 4.11 -8.75
C LEU A 364 0.68 4.17 -7.83
N ASP A 365 0.79 4.91 -6.73
CA ASP A 365 -0.31 5.19 -5.80
C ASP A 365 -0.51 6.70 -5.67
N VAL A 366 -1.65 7.19 -6.16
CA VAL A 366 -2.09 8.57 -6.03
C VAL A 366 -3.14 8.63 -4.92
N VAL A 367 -2.86 9.43 -3.90
CA VAL A 367 -3.71 9.55 -2.72
C VAL A 367 -4.11 11.01 -2.54
N LEU A 368 -5.37 11.29 -2.87
CA LEU A 368 -6.00 12.60 -2.78
C LEU A 368 -6.63 12.77 -1.38
N HIS A 369 -6.45 13.92 -0.75
CA HIS A 369 -6.98 14.19 0.60
C HIS A 369 -8.13 15.19 0.55
N ARG A 370 -9.26 14.88 1.21
CA ARG A 370 -10.27 15.88 1.59
C ARG A 370 -10.00 16.36 3.01
N LEU A 371 -9.49 17.58 3.17
CA LEU A 371 -9.47 18.26 4.46
C LEU A 371 -10.90 18.71 4.86
N GLN A 372 -11.20 18.74 6.16
CA GLN A 372 -12.54 19.11 6.63
C GLN A 372 -12.78 20.63 6.44
N PRO A 373 -14.01 21.05 6.09
CA PRO A 373 -14.33 22.47 5.86
C PRO A 373 -14.09 23.42 7.04
N CYS A 374 -13.81 22.90 8.24
CA CYS A 374 -13.61 23.69 9.46
C CYS A 374 -12.43 24.66 9.36
N ASP A 375 -11.46 24.38 8.48
CA ASP A 375 -10.23 25.17 8.32
C ASP A 375 -10.31 26.19 7.14
N THR A 376 -11.29 26.03 6.23
CA THR A 376 -11.46 26.85 5.02
C THR A 376 -11.87 28.31 5.25
N LEU A 377 -12.37 28.64 6.45
CA LEU A 377 -12.86 29.99 6.77
C LEU A 377 -11.75 31.03 6.97
N ILE A 378 -10.49 30.60 7.09
CA ILE A 378 -9.37 31.48 7.44
C ILE A 378 -8.55 31.90 6.21
N TYR A 379 -8.55 31.13 5.10
CA TYR A 379 -7.72 31.42 3.93
C TYR A 379 -8.33 30.99 2.58
N PRO A 380 -9.02 31.87 1.84
CA PRO A 380 -9.73 31.53 0.59
C PRO A 380 -8.85 31.26 -0.64
N GLN A 381 -7.52 31.35 -0.53
CA GLN A 381 -6.56 31.15 -1.64
C GLN A 381 -5.78 29.82 -1.52
N ILE A 382 -6.10 28.99 -0.52
CA ILE A 382 -5.43 27.72 -0.30
C ILE A 382 -6.34 26.63 -0.84
N ASP A 383 -5.86 25.90 -1.82
CA ASP A 383 -6.53 24.69 -2.24
C ASP A 383 -6.08 23.56 -1.34
N GLU A 384 -6.98 23.24 -0.42
CA GLU A 384 -6.80 22.22 0.61
C GLU A 384 -6.83 20.78 0.04
N MET A 385 -6.77 20.63 -1.29
CA MET A 385 -6.79 19.36 -2.01
C MET A 385 -5.96 19.46 -3.30
N ILE A 386 -5.26 18.36 -3.63
CA ILE A 386 -4.65 18.18 -4.95
C ILE A 386 -5.78 18.12 -5.98
N ASP A 387 -5.77 19.00 -6.97
CA ASP A 387 -6.76 19.02 -8.04
C ASP A 387 -6.73 17.67 -8.77
N PRO A 388 -7.80 16.86 -8.72
CA PRO A 388 -7.83 15.57 -9.40
C PRO A 388 -7.72 15.71 -10.92
N ASP A 389 -8.03 16.89 -11.48
CA ASP A 389 -8.04 17.11 -12.92
C ASP A 389 -6.64 17.05 -13.54
N VAL A 390 -5.58 17.15 -12.73
CA VAL A 390 -4.20 16.98 -13.22
C VAL A 390 -3.86 15.54 -13.62
N PHE A 391 -4.60 14.55 -13.09
CA PHE A 391 -4.45 13.12 -13.41
C PHE A 391 -5.38 12.71 -14.56
N ASN A 392 -5.35 13.46 -15.66
CA ASN A 392 -6.24 13.29 -16.82
C ASN A 392 -5.76 12.20 -17.81
N ASP A 393 -6.50 12.04 -18.92
CA ASP A 393 -6.14 11.11 -19.99
C ASP A 393 -4.71 11.28 -20.53
N ASP A 394 -4.19 12.52 -20.62
CA ASP A 394 -2.84 12.77 -21.15
C ASP A 394 -1.77 12.28 -20.17
N PHE A 395 -2.00 12.45 -18.86
CA PHE A 395 -1.16 11.83 -17.83
C PHE A 395 -1.15 10.31 -17.94
N ILE A 396 -2.33 9.70 -18.11
CA ILE A 396 -2.46 8.24 -18.22
C ILE A 396 -1.76 7.70 -19.47
N LEU A 397 -1.90 8.38 -20.61
CA LEU A 397 -1.22 7.99 -21.85
C LEU A 397 0.29 8.04 -21.69
N ALA A 398 0.81 9.14 -21.14
CA ALA A 398 2.24 9.28 -20.88
C ALA A 398 2.75 8.25 -19.87
N LEU A 399 1.97 7.93 -18.83
CA LEU A 399 2.31 6.89 -17.86
C LEU A 399 2.50 5.54 -18.55
N ILE A 400 1.58 5.13 -19.42
CA ILE A 400 1.68 3.84 -20.13
C ILE A 400 2.81 3.84 -21.17
N GLU A 401 3.04 4.97 -21.84
CA GLU A 401 4.13 5.10 -22.81
C GLU A 401 5.52 5.01 -22.15
N ASN A 402 5.69 5.65 -21.00
CA ASN A 402 6.99 5.73 -20.32
C ASN A 402 7.26 4.57 -19.34
N CYS A 403 6.21 3.96 -18.77
CA CYS A 403 6.34 2.94 -17.71
C CYS A 403 5.85 1.56 -18.17
N SER A 404 6.62 0.91 -19.06
CA SER A 404 6.26 -0.41 -19.62
C SER A 404 6.14 -1.55 -18.59
N LYS A 405 6.75 -1.39 -17.41
CA LYS A 405 6.72 -2.35 -16.30
C LYS A 405 5.59 -2.12 -15.30
N LEU A 406 4.70 -1.15 -15.55
CA LEU A 406 3.64 -0.79 -14.60
C LEU A 406 2.71 -1.99 -14.33
N ARG A 407 2.66 -2.44 -13.07
CA ARG A 407 1.84 -3.55 -12.58
C ARG A 407 0.60 -3.09 -11.82
N SER A 408 0.69 -1.94 -11.16
CA SER A 408 -0.39 -1.41 -10.31
C SER A 408 -0.52 0.09 -10.46
N LEU A 409 -1.74 0.55 -10.74
CA LEU A 409 -2.16 1.94 -10.68
C LEU A 409 -3.29 2.08 -9.67
N ARG A 410 -3.13 2.98 -8.70
CA ARG A 410 -4.18 3.33 -7.75
C ARG A 410 -4.34 4.85 -7.70
N ILE A 411 -5.57 5.34 -7.82
CA ILE A 411 -5.93 6.75 -7.65
C ILE A 411 -7.14 6.77 -6.73
N ARG A 412 -6.92 7.17 -5.47
CA ARG A 412 -7.91 7.05 -4.40
C ARG A 412 -8.01 8.35 -3.62
N GLU A 413 -9.20 8.62 -3.11
CA GLU A 413 -9.44 9.75 -2.24
C GLU A 413 -9.68 9.29 -0.80
N LEU A 414 -8.98 9.93 0.13
CA LEU A 414 -9.12 9.75 1.57
C LEU A 414 -9.98 10.89 2.14
N GLY A 415 -10.88 10.56 3.08
CA GLY A 415 -11.61 11.58 3.86
C GLY A 415 -13.15 11.60 3.75
N SER A 416 -13.82 10.56 3.26
CA SER A 416 -15.30 10.50 3.30
C SER A 416 -15.85 10.09 4.67
N LEU A 417 -15.73 10.95 5.68
CA LEU A 417 -16.48 10.83 6.95
C LEU A 417 -17.50 11.96 7.16
N SER A 418 -17.54 12.96 6.30
CA SER A 418 -18.54 14.01 6.45
C SER A 418 -19.86 13.57 5.82
N LYS A 419 -20.85 13.30 6.68
CA LYS A 419 -22.29 13.29 6.36
C LYS A 419 -22.79 14.68 5.87
N SER A 420 -21.91 15.64 5.61
CA SER A 420 -22.30 16.95 5.07
C SER A 420 -22.75 16.81 3.62
N ARG A 421 -24.06 16.96 3.44
CA ARG A 421 -24.77 17.00 2.15
C ARG A 421 -24.52 18.28 1.34
N LYS A 422 -23.59 19.15 1.73
CA LYS A 422 -23.37 20.45 1.08
C LYS A 422 -21.88 20.66 0.84
N GLY A 423 -21.47 20.30 -0.37
CA GLY A 423 -20.11 20.41 -0.88
C GLY A 423 -20.04 19.72 -2.22
N MET A 424 -20.84 20.20 -3.18
CA MET A 424 -20.70 19.81 -4.59
C MET A 424 -19.38 20.43 -5.07
N ILE A 425 -18.33 19.63 -5.17
CA ILE A 425 -17.11 19.98 -5.91
C ILE A 425 -16.94 18.89 -6.96
N ALA A 426 -16.63 19.33 -8.17
CA ALA A 426 -16.71 18.59 -9.41
C ALA A 426 -16.04 17.22 -9.30
N ALA A 427 -16.79 16.19 -9.72
CA ALA A 427 -16.26 14.86 -9.95
C ALA A 427 -15.00 14.97 -10.81
N ALA A 428 -13.94 14.23 -10.48
CA ALA A 428 -12.83 13.98 -11.39
C ALA A 428 -13.41 13.45 -12.71
N ARG A 429 -13.59 14.31 -13.70
CA ARG A 429 -14.20 13.99 -15.00
C ARG A 429 -13.15 13.83 -16.09
N THR A 430 -11.89 13.77 -15.70
CA THR A 430 -10.73 13.91 -16.58
C THR A 430 -10.17 12.60 -17.10
N ILE A 431 -10.40 11.49 -16.38
CA ILE A 431 -10.13 10.15 -16.92
C ILE A 431 -11.40 9.68 -17.63
N THR A 432 -11.33 9.70 -18.95
CA THR A 432 -12.41 9.26 -19.84
C THR A 432 -12.07 7.91 -20.44
N ASP A 433 -12.97 7.36 -21.27
CA ASP A 433 -12.76 6.16 -22.07
C ASP A 433 -11.42 6.12 -22.81
N ARG A 434 -10.83 7.27 -23.17
CA ARG A 434 -9.52 7.35 -23.85
C ARG A 434 -8.36 6.91 -22.95
N GLY A 435 -8.19 7.49 -21.77
CA GLY A 435 -7.09 7.14 -20.85
C GLY A 435 -7.27 5.73 -20.32
N LEU A 436 -8.50 5.42 -19.94
CA LEU A 436 -8.98 4.08 -19.70
C LEU A 436 -8.52 3.10 -20.80
N ALA A 437 -8.81 3.37 -22.09
CA ALA A 437 -8.43 2.52 -23.23
C ALA A 437 -6.93 2.23 -23.30
N ALA A 438 -6.10 3.18 -22.87
CA ALA A 438 -4.66 2.99 -22.79
C ALA A 438 -4.26 2.05 -21.63
N LEU A 439 -4.88 2.21 -20.45
CA LEU A 439 -4.62 1.33 -19.30
C LEU A 439 -4.91 -0.14 -19.64
N TRP A 440 -5.96 -0.44 -20.39
CA TRP A 440 -6.27 -1.84 -20.71
C TRP A 440 -5.28 -2.48 -21.67
N ARG A 441 -4.68 -1.69 -22.57
CA ARG A 441 -3.65 -2.16 -23.50
C ARG A 441 -2.27 -2.30 -22.85
N ALA A 442 -2.10 -1.84 -21.62
CA ALA A 442 -0.82 -1.91 -20.91
C ALA A 442 -0.45 -3.37 -20.51
N PRO A 443 0.66 -3.93 -21.04
CA PRO A 443 0.96 -5.38 -21.00
C PRO A 443 1.23 -5.95 -19.61
N CYS A 444 1.74 -5.14 -18.68
CA CYS A 444 2.09 -5.60 -17.33
C CYS A 444 1.03 -5.24 -16.28
N LEU A 445 -0.02 -4.50 -16.65
CA LEU A 445 -0.92 -3.85 -15.70
C LEU A 445 -1.96 -4.83 -15.16
N THR A 446 -1.68 -5.34 -13.96
CA THR A 446 -2.52 -6.31 -13.23
C THR A 446 -3.56 -5.66 -12.32
N CYS A 447 -3.28 -4.49 -11.74
CA CYS A 447 -4.17 -3.85 -10.77
C CYS A 447 -4.48 -2.41 -11.19
N ILE A 448 -5.77 -2.10 -11.34
CA ILE A 448 -6.30 -0.75 -11.57
C ILE A 448 -7.31 -0.48 -10.48
N ASP A 449 -7.09 0.52 -9.63
CA ASP A 449 -8.08 1.00 -8.65
C ASP A 449 -8.21 2.52 -8.77
N ILE A 450 -9.24 2.99 -9.46
CA ILE A 450 -9.44 4.42 -9.73
C ILE A 450 -10.79 4.85 -9.17
N GLN A 451 -10.76 5.90 -8.36
CA GLN A 451 -11.94 6.58 -7.87
C GLN A 451 -12.34 7.75 -8.79
N GLU A 452 -13.64 7.94 -8.97
CA GLU A 452 -14.26 8.99 -9.79
C GLU A 452 -13.82 8.91 -11.26
N VAL A 453 -14.37 7.93 -11.99
CA VAL A 453 -14.07 7.72 -13.42
C VAL A 453 -15.32 7.93 -14.27
N ARG A 454 -15.16 8.53 -15.45
CA ARG A 454 -16.19 8.54 -16.49
C ARG A 454 -15.91 7.42 -17.48
N CYS A 455 -16.62 6.31 -17.32
CA CYS A 455 -16.56 5.20 -18.26
C CYS A 455 -17.90 5.00 -18.98
N SER A 456 -17.86 4.66 -20.26
CA SER A 456 -19.01 4.14 -20.99
C SER A 456 -19.12 2.61 -20.87
N ALA A 457 -20.31 2.08 -21.13
CA ALA A 457 -20.52 0.63 -21.20
C ALA A 457 -19.68 -0.02 -22.30
N ARG A 458 -19.52 0.65 -23.44
CA ARG A 458 -18.72 0.17 -24.58
C ARG A 458 -17.29 -0.12 -24.14
N THR A 459 -16.70 0.77 -23.37
CA THR A 459 -15.35 0.60 -22.88
C THR A 459 -15.20 -0.61 -21.98
N ILE A 460 -16.16 -0.90 -21.10
CA ILE A 460 -16.14 -2.13 -20.28
C ILE A 460 -16.26 -3.39 -21.16
N LEU A 461 -17.08 -3.34 -22.22
CA LEU A 461 -17.23 -4.44 -23.16
C LEU A 461 -15.96 -4.66 -24.00
N ASP A 462 -15.32 -3.58 -24.45
CA ASP A 462 -14.05 -3.64 -25.17
C ASP A 462 -13.00 -4.37 -24.33
N VAL A 463 -12.95 -4.12 -23.01
CA VAL A 463 -12.05 -4.82 -22.07
C VAL A 463 -12.32 -6.31 -21.99
N LEU A 464 -13.59 -6.71 -21.92
CA LEU A 464 -13.99 -8.12 -21.88
C LEU A 464 -13.68 -8.85 -23.20
N SER A 465 -13.75 -8.13 -24.32
CA SER A 465 -13.45 -8.64 -25.66
C SER A 465 -11.97 -8.62 -26.03
N THR A 466 -11.16 -7.81 -25.33
CA THR A 466 -9.72 -7.69 -25.61
C THR A 466 -9.06 -9.02 -25.26
N ASN A 467 -8.46 -9.67 -26.25
CA ASN A 467 -7.85 -10.97 -26.08
C ASN A 467 -6.60 -10.83 -25.16
N ILE A 468 -6.76 -11.18 -23.88
CA ILE A 468 -5.70 -11.06 -22.86
C ILE A 468 -4.69 -12.22 -22.99
N ASP A 469 -4.85 -13.10 -23.99
CA ASP A 469 -3.94 -14.23 -24.26
C ASP A 469 -2.50 -13.80 -24.63
N THR A 470 -2.25 -12.51 -24.93
CA THR A 470 -0.90 -11.95 -25.13
C THR A 470 -0.19 -11.55 -23.83
N PHE A 471 -0.90 -11.57 -22.70
CA PHE A 471 -0.39 -11.17 -21.39
C PHE A 471 0.11 -12.41 -20.64
N GLN A 472 1.00 -12.22 -19.67
CA GLN A 472 1.62 -13.35 -18.96
C GLN A 472 0.54 -14.32 -18.42
N PRO A 473 0.57 -15.61 -18.79
CA PRO A 473 -0.58 -16.53 -18.72
C PRO A 473 -1.08 -16.91 -17.31
N PHE A 474 -0.62 -16.26 -16.25
CA PHE A 474 -0.87 -16.66 -14.86
C PHE A 474 -1.24 -15.52 -13.91
N THR A 475 -1.23 -14.26 -14.36
CA THR A 475 -1.52 -13.12 -13.47
C THR A 475 -2.98 -12.71 -13.55
N THR A 476 -3.67 -12.75 -12.41
CA THR A 476 -5.04 -12.21 -12.27
C THR A 476 -5.04 -10.71 -12.57
N ARG A 477 -5.98 -10.25 -13.40
CA ARG A 477 -6.20 -8.82 -13.64
C ARG A 477 -7.39 -8.32 -12.82
N GLN A 478 -7.16 -7.30 -11.99
CA GLN A 478 -8.14 -6.68 -11.13
C GLN A 478 -8.36 -5.22 -11.55
N VAL A 479 -9.61 -4.88 -11.89
CA VAL A 479 -10.04 -3.53 -12.25
C VAL A 479 -11.13 -3.10 -11.29
N ILE A 480 -10.91 -2.03 -10.55
CA ILE A 480 -11.84 -1.45 -9.60
C ILE A 480 -12.08 0.00 -10.01
N LEU A 481 -13.30 0.31 -10.41
CA LEU A 481 -13.77 1.65 -10.70
C LEU A 481 -14.76 2.07 -9.61
N ARG A 482 -14.43 3.12 -8.88
CA ARG A 482 -15.24 3.63 -7.76
C ARG A 482 -15.90 4.94 -8.11
N GLU A 483 -17.07 5.19 -7.53
CA GLU A 483 -17.84 6.42 -7.71
C GLU A 483 -18.14 6.79 -9.17
N LEU A 484 -18.73 5.87 -9.94
CA LEU A 484 -19.22 6.18 -11.30
C LEU A 484 -20.34 7.25 -11.33
N GLY A 485 -20.86 7.64 -10.15
CA GLY A 485 -21.85 8.70 -10.01
C GLY A 485 -23.13 8.41 -10.78
N VAL A 486 -23.58 9.39 -11.56
CA VAL A 486 -24.83 9.34 -12.34
C VAL A 486 -24.80 8.32 -13.47
N CYS A 487 -23.61 8.03 -14.01
CA CYS A 487 -23.45 7.09 -15.14
C CYS A 487 -23.57 5.62 -14.69
N PHE A 488 -23.52 5.33 -13.39
CA PHE A 488 -23.52 3.95 -12.89
C PHE A 488 -24.70 3.12 -13.39
N GLY A 489 -25.92 3.68 -13.35
CA GLY A 489 -27.13 2.98 -13.77
C GLY A 489 -27.11 2.60 -15.25
N GLU A 490 -26.85 3.59 -16.11
CA GLU A 490 -26.77 3.43 -17.56
C GLU A 490 -25.66 2.46 -17.97
N VAL A 491 -24.48 2.58 -17.35
CA VAL A 491 -23.34 1.68 -17.62
C VAL A 491 -23.69 0.24 -17.25
N VAL A 492 -24.22 0.00 -16.05
CA VAL A 492 -24.59 -1.36 -15.60
C VAL A 492 -25.68 -1.95 -16.50
N GLN A 493 -26.70 -1.17 -16.84
CA GLN A 493 -27.78 -1.62 -17.71
C GLN A 493 -27.26 -2.02 -19.09
N HIS A 494 -26.49 -1.15 -19.75
CA HIS A 494 -25.97 -1.42 -21.07
C HIS A 494 -24.93 -2.54 -21.09
N VAL A 495 -24.06 -2.65 -20.08
CA VAL A 495 -23.11 -3.78 -19.98
C VAL A 495 -23.86 -5.10 -19.89
N LEU A 496 -24.84 -5.23 -18.97
CA LEU A 496 -25.58 -6.47 -18.81
C LEU A 496 -26.43 -6.81 -20.04
N GLU A 497 -27.12 -5.82 -20.62
CA GLU A 497 -27.92 -6.03 -21.82
C GLU A 497 -27.08 -6.44 -23.02
N SER A 498 -25.94 -5.79 -23.27
CA SER A 498 -25.06 -6.13 -24.39
C SER A 498 -24.44 -7.51 -24.21
N LEU A 499 -23.96 -7.82 -23.01
CA LEU A 499 -23.44 -9.15 -22.70
C LEU A 499 -24.48 -10.24 -22.88
N VAL A 500 -25.78 -9.97 -22.71
CA VAL A 500 -26.85 -10.93 -22.99
C VAL A 500 -27.24 -10.97 -24.48
N LYS A 501 -27.29 -9.81 -25.15
CA LYS A 501 -27.80 -9.66 -26.52
C LYS A 501 -26.81 -10.08 -27.61
N GLU A 502 -25.51 -9.98 -27.38
CA GLU A 502 -24.51 -10.38 -28.39
C GLU A 502 -24.69 -11.87 -28.73
N ARG A 503 -25.16 -12.15 -29.96
CA ARG A 503 -25.15 -13.51 -30.51
C ARG A 503 -23.69 -13.91 -30.69
N HIS A 504 -23.31 -15.11 -30.23
CA HIS A 504 -22.05 -15.72 -30.64
C HIS A 504 -21.99 -15.68 -32.18
N GLN A 505 -21.22 -14.75 -32.74
CA GLN A 505 -20.63 -14.98 -34.04
C GLN A 505 -19.62 -16.09 -33.80
N GLU A 506 -19.79 -17.23 -34.48
CA GLU A 506 -19.00 -18.46 -34.33
C GLU A 506 -17.50 -18.30 -34.71
N GLY A 507 -16.90 -17.13 -34.56
CA GLY A 507 -15.51 -16.86 -34.93
C GLY A 507 -14.80 -15.71 -34.21
N THR A 508 -15.41 -15.03 -33.24
CA THR A 508 -14.76 -13.90 -32.55
C THR A 508 -14.77 -14.06 -31.03
N GLY A 509 -13.62 -14.52 -30.52
CA GLY A 509 -13.19 -14.34 -29.13
C GLY A 509 -13.75 -15.36 -28.14
N THR A 510 -13.02 -16.45 -27.93
CA THR A 510 -12.99 -17.10 -26.61
C THR A 510 -12.81 -16.02 -25.54
N LEU A 511 -13.73 -15.91 -24.60
CA LEU A 511 -13.56 -15.06 -23.42
C LEU A 511 -12.21 -15.39 -22.78
N SER A 512 -11.52 -14.34 -22.34
CA SER A 512 -10.17 -14.38 -21.78
C SER A 512 -9.97 -15.59 -20.86
N ARG A 513 -8.98 -16.45 -21.18
CA ARG A 513 -8.58 -17.58 -20.31
C ARG A 513 -7.91 -17.11 -19.01
N THR A 514 -7.53 -15.83 -18.94
CA THR A 514 -6.88 -15.26 -17.76
C THR A 514 -7.92 -14.87 -16.68
N PRO A 515 -7.61 -15.05 -15.39
CA PRO A 515 -8.51 -14.64 -14.32
C PRO A 515 -8.68 -13.10 -14.33
N LEU A 516 -9.92 -12.64 -14.45
CA LEU A 516 -10.27 -11.22 -14.57
C LEU A 516 -11.36 -10.88 -13.55
N VAL A 517 -11.22 -9.72 -12.89
CA VAL A 517 -12.27 -9.10 -12.07
C VAL A 517 -12.44 -7.65 -12.47
N ILE A 518 -13.68 -7.25 -12.75
CA ILE A 518 -14.08 -5.85 -12.95
C ILE A 518 -15.13 -5.50 -11.89
N SER A 519 -14.82 -4.57 -11.00
CA SER A 519 -15.70 -4.09 -9.94
C SER A 519 -16.07 -2.63 -10.22
N LEU A 520 -17.34 -2.37 -10.51
CA LEU A 520 -17.90 -1.03 -10.68
C LEU A 520 -18.71 -0.68 -9.43
N SER A 521 -18.51 0.51 -8.86
CA SER A 521 -19.23 0.92 -7.64
C SER A 521 -19.66 2.39 -7.65
N CYS A 522 -20.72 2.69 -6.91
CA CYS A 522 -21.28 4.02 -6.70
C CYS A 522 -21.86 4.13 -5.29
N ARG A 523 -21.38 5.08 -4.47
CA ARG A 523 -21.88 5.29 -3.09
C ARG A 523 -23.39 5.50 -3.03
N ARG A 524 -23.93 6.25 -3.99
CA ARG A 524 -25.39 6.51 -4.05
C ARG A 524 -26.16 5.30 -4.57
N GLY A 525 -25.50 4.39 -5.26
CA GLY A 525 -26.14 3.30 -6.00
C GLY A 525 -27.17 3.77 -7.02
N TYR A 526 -27.82 2.82 -7.66
CA TYR A 526 -28.90 3.04 -8.62
C TYR A 526 -30.02 2.05 -8.36
N VAL A 527 -31.26 2.46 -8.65
CA VAL A 527 -32.45 1.66 -8.38
C VAL A 527 -32.83 0.88 -9.64
N PHE A 528 -32.81 -0.44 -9.54
CA PHE A 528 -33.23 -1.34 -10.62
C PHE A 528 -34.50 -2.07 -10.24
N GLU A 529 -35.34 -2.39 -11.23
CA GLU A 529 -36.46 -3.31 -11.06
C GLU A 529 -35.95 -4.72 -10.76
N ARG A 530 -36.51 -5.36 -9.73
CA ARG A 530 -36.11 -6.71 -9.33
C ARG A 530 -36.43 -7.74 -10.42
N SER A 531 -37.56 -7.59 -11.10
CA SER A 531 -37.96 -8.42 -12.25
C SER A 531 -36.93 -8.36 -13.38
N TRP A 532 -36.45 -7.15 -13.70
CA TRP A 532 -35.40 -6.95 -14.70
C TRP A 532 -34.09 -7.62 -14.29
N LEU A 533 -33.66 -7.48 -13.04
CA LEU A 533 -32.46 -8.14 -12.52
C LEU A 533 -32.54 -9.67 -12.59
N VAL A 534 -33.69 -10.25 -12.24
CA VAL A 534 -33.93 -11.70 -12.34
C VAL A 534 -33.90 -12.15 -13.80
N LYS A 535 -34.50 -11.37 -14.71
CA LYS A 535 -34.46 -11.66 -16.15
C LYS A 535 -33.03 -11.63 -16.71
N MET A 536 -32.23 -10.64 -16.33
CA MET A 536 -30.82 -10.56 -16.74
C MET A 536 -30.02 -11.73 -16.19
N GLN A 537 -30.24 -12.12 -14.94
CA GLN A 537 -29.61 -13.29 -14.34
C GLN A 537 -29.90 -14.57 -15.12
N GLN A 538 -31.17 -14.86 -15.43
CA GLN A 538 -31.56 -16.05 -16.18
C GLN A 538 -30.93 -16.07 -17.58
N ALA A 539 -30.96 -14.92 -18.26
CA ALA A 539 -30.37 -14.80 -19.59
C ALA A 539 -28.84 -15.00 -19.56
N PHE A 540 -28.17 -14.49 -18.54
CA PHE A 540 -26.72 -14.67 -18.36
C PHE A 540 -26.34 -16.13 -18.06
N GLN A 541 -27.11 -16.81 -17.20
CA GLN A 541 -26.94 -18.24 -16.92
C GLN A 541 -27.15 -19.11 -18.17
N THR A 542 -28.04 -18.69 -19.06
CA THR A 542 -28.31 -19.38 -20.32
C THR A 542 -27.15 -19.18 -21.30
N LYS A 543 -26.57 -17.97 -21.34
CA LYS A 543 -25.47 -17.64 -22.25
C LYS A 543 -24.11 -18.21 -21.79
N TYR A 544 -23.84 -18.22 -20.49
CA TYR A 544 -22.57 -18.70 -19.92
C TYR A 544 -22.80 -19.91 -19.00
N PRO A 545 -23.28 -21.06 -19.52
CA PRO A 545 -23.65 -22.22 -18.70
C PRO A 545 -22.46 -22.87 -17.99
N LYS A 546 -21.25 -22.73 -18.55
CA LYS A 546 -19.99 -23.21 -17.97
C LYS A 546 -19.41 -22.27 -16.91
N GLY A 547 -20.01 -21.09 -16.75
CA GLY A 547 -19.57 -20.07 -15.79
C GLY A 547 -18.28 -19.35 -16.19
N ASP A 548 -17.96 -19.30 -17.50
CA ASP A 548 -16.80 -18.62 -18.09
C ASP A 548 -16.76 -17.11 -17.75
N LEU A 549 -17.94 -16.53 -17.54
CA LEU A 549 -18.13 -15.20 -17.00
C LEU A 549 -19.27 -15.24 -16.00
N ARG A 550 -19.12 -14.51 -14.90
CA ARG A 550 -20.06 -14.42 -13.79
C ARG A 550 -20.23 -12.96 -13.38
N PHE A 551 -21.37 -12.64 -12.78
CA PHE A 551 -21.57 -11.32 -12.20
C PHE A 551 -22.23 -11.40 -10.82
N ALA A 552 -21.86 -10.49 -9.92
CA ALA A 552 -22.50 -10.30 -8.63
C ALA A 552 -22.91 -8.83 -8.46
N LEU A 553 -24.11 -8.62 -7.95
CA LEU A 553 -24.66 -7.29 -7.66
C LEU A 553 -24.78 -7.13 -6.15
N PHE A 554 -24.24 -6.03 -5.63
CA PHE A 554 -24.28 -5.75 -4.20
C PHE A 554 -25.30 -4.63 -3.95
N SER A 555 -26.36 -4.96 -3.21
CA SER A 555 -27.37 -4.00 -2.81
C SER A 555 -26.89 -3.19 -1.61
N LEU A 556 -27.11 -1.89 -1.63
CA LEU A 556 -26.88 -1.05 -0.47
C LEU A 556 -27.96 -1.31 0.58
N LYS A 557 -27.56 -1.50 1.83
CA LYS A 557 -28.49 -1.58 2.96
C LYS A 557 -29.35 -0.32 3.02
N LYS A 558 -30.56 -0.50 3.53
CA LYS A 558 -31.49 0.58 3.87
C LYS A 558 -30.77 1.54 4.82
N ASP A 559 -30.24 2.65 4.30
CA ASP A 559 -29.95 3.79 5.16
C ASP A 559 -31.27 4.16 5.86
N ASN A 560 -31.20 4.43 7.15
CA ASN A 560 -32.29 4.99 7.94
C ASN A 560 -32.68 6.43 7.47
N ASP A 561 -32.49 6.74 6.19
CA ASP A 561 -32.97 7.95 5.49
C ASP A 561 -34.51 8.05 5.49
N THR A 562 -35.21 7.04 6.02
CA THR A 562 -36.64 7.15 6.37
C THR A 562 -36.91 8.10 7.55
N ALA A 563 -35.88 8.62 8.22
CA ALA A 563 -36.01 9.65 9.27
C ALA A 563 -35.65 11.07 8.80
N LEU A 564 -35.71 11.37 7.49
CA LEU A 564 -35.60 12.75 7.01
C LEU A 564 -36.98 13.39 6.89
N HIS A 565 -37.27 14.18 7.90
CA HIS A 565 -38.22 15.27 7.88
C HIS A 565 -38.31 15.93 6.51
N SER A 566 -39.55 16.10 6.09
CA SER A 566 -40.02 17.00 5.05
C SER A 566 -39.47 18.42 5.24
N GLY A 567 -38.24 18.66 4.81
CA GLY A 567 -37.65 19.99 4.63
C GLY A 567 -37.65 20.30 3.14
N MET A 568 -38.63 21.09 2.72
CA MET A 568 -38.90 21.50 1.34
C MET A 568 -37.66 22.05 0.63
N ASN A 569 -37.42 21.55 -0.60
CA ASN A 569 -36.90 22.27 -1.78
C ASN A 569 -36.61 21.31 -2.97
N GLY A 570 -37.39 20.24 -3.12
CA GLY A 570 -37.39 19.40 -4.34
C GLY A 570 -38.60 19.73 -5.21
N SER A 571 -38.49 19.60 -6.53
CA SER A 571 -39.62 19.83 -7.45
C SER A 571 -40.79 18.87 -7.14
N VAL A 572 -42.02 19.25 -7.48
CA VAL A 572 -43.23 18.43 -7.27
C VAL A 572 -43.06 17.03 -7.87
N GLU A 573 -42.38 16.92 -9.02
CA GLU A 573 -42.04 15.66 -9.68
C GLU A 573 -41.10 14.78 -8.85
N GLN A 574 -40.07 15.36 -8.22
CA GLN A 574 -39.16 14.62 -7.35
C GLN A 574 -39.87 14.05 -6.12
N ALA A 575 -40.85 14.77 -5.57
CA ALA A 575 -41.65 14.31 -4.44
C ALA A 575 -42.60 13.16 -4.83
N VAL A 576 -43.15 13.18 -6.05
CA VAL A 576 -43.98 12.08 -6.59
C VAL A 576 -43.12 10.85 -6.87
N ILE A 577 -41.96 11.00 -7.53
CA ILE A 577 -41.01 9.91 -7.80
C ILE A 577 -40.52 9.28 -6.49
N ALA A 578 -40.17 10.09 -5.48
CA ALA A 578 -39.76 9.59 -4.17
C ALA A 578 -40.86 8.76 -3.49
N LYS A 579 -42.14 9.19 -3.56
CA LYS A 579 -43.28 8.43 -3.02
C LYS A 579 -43.52 7.11 -3.77
N ILE A 580 -43.35 7.10 -5.10
CA ILE A 580 -43.47 5.88 -5.92
C ILE A 580 -42.35 4.89 -5.58
N LEU A 581 -41.09 5.36 -5.54
CA LEU A 581 -39.94 4.54 -5.17
C LEU A 581 -40.05 4.00 -3.75
N ALA A 582 -40.51 4.80 -2.79
CA ALA A 582 -40.75 4.34 -1.42
C ALA A 582 -41.80 3.22 -1.35
N ARG A 583 -42.90 3.34 -2.11
CA ARG A 583 -43.92 2.27 -2.18
C ARG A 583 -43.40 1.00 -2.86
N ALA A 584 -42.65 1.14 -3.94
CA ALA A 584 -42.07 0.00 -4.66
C ALA A 584 -40.94 -0.68 -3.85
N TRP A 585 -40.17 0.07 -3.06
CA TRP A 585 -39.20 -0.49 -2.11
C TRP A 585 -39.87 -1.25 -0.96
N VAL A 586 -40.99 -0.75 -0.42
CA VAL A 586 -41.76 -1.44 0.63
C VAL A 586 -42.33 -2.78 0.12
N LYS A 587 -42.71 -2.84 -1.15
CA LYS A 587 -43.17 -4.07 -1.80
C LYS A 587 -42.04 -5.02 -2.21
N GLY A 588 -40.79 -4.57 -2.20
CA GLY A 588 -39.63 -5.35 -2.63
C GLY A 588 -39.48 -5.49 -4.16
N ASP A 589 -40.18 -4.64 -4.93
CA ASP A 589 -40.23 -4.65 -6.39
C ASP A 589 -38.96 -4.05 -7.03
N VAL A 590 -38.22 -3.24 -6.27
CA VAL A 590 -37.01 -2.54 -6.72
C VAL A 590 -35.88 -2.75 -5.72
N LEU A 591 -34.64 -2.76 -6.23
CA LEU A 591 -33.42 -2.94 -5.45
C LEU A 591 -32.44 -1.80 -5.74
N ARG A 592 -31.86 -1.23 -4.67
CA ARG A 592 -30.80 -0.23 -4.79
C ARG A 592 -29.45 -0.92 -4.84
N ILE A 593 -28.83 -0.93 -6.01
CA ILE A 593 -27.54 -1.58 -6.24
C ILE A 593 -26.43 -0.53 -6.11
N GLY A 594 -25.44 -0.78 -5.26
CA GLY A 594 -24.28 0.09 -5.08
C GLY A 594 -23.04 -0.39 -5.84
N ARG A 595 -23.00 -1.67 -6.24
CA ARG A 595 -21.82 -2.25 -6.87
C ARG A 595 -22.16 -3.44 -7.77
N LEU A 596 -21.49 -3.51 -8.92
CA LEU A 596 -21.47 -4.63 -9.85
C LEU A 596 -20.05 -5.22 -9.87
N VAL A 597 -19.94 -6.53 -9.79
CA VAL A 597 -18.67 -7.26 -9.93
C VAL A 597 -18.82 -8.26 -11.06
N LEU A 598 -18.05 -8.13 -12.13
CA LEU A 598 -17.89 -9.13 -13.19
C LEU A 598 -16.61 -9.91 -12.93
N TYR A 599 -16.65 -11.24 -13.06
CA TYR A 599 -15.47 -12.06 -12.84
C TYR A 599 -15.49 -13.36 -13.63
N THR A 600 -14.32 -13.87 -14.02
CA THR A 600 -14.17 -15.15 -14.74
C THR A 600 -13.92 -16.32 -13.78
N ASP A 601 -13.19 -16.08 -12.68
CA ASP A 601 -12.86 -17.11 -11.67
C ASP A 601 -13.00 -16.55 -10.23
N LEU A 602 -13.39 -17.40 -9.28
CA LEU A 602 -13.36 -17.10 -7.84
C LEU A 602 -11.94 -16.89 -7.31
N SER A 603 -10.92 -17.50 -7.94
CA SER A 603 -9.51 -17.28 -7.62
C SER A 603 -9.11 -15.81 -7.86
N ALA A 604 -9.78 -15.14 -8.80
CA ALA A 604 -9.50 -13.77 -9.18
C ALA A 604 -10.00 -12.73 -8.14
N LEU A 605 -10.95 -13.12 -7.29
CA LEU A 605 -11.55 -12.25 -6.29
C LEU A 605 -10.66 -12.12 -5.05
N ASP A 606 -10.72 -10.95 -4.40
CA ASP A 606 -10.10 -10.76 -3.08
C ASP A 606 -10.71 -11.69 -2.02
N ASN A 607 -9.96 -11.95 -0.94
CA ASN A 607 -10.36 -12.90 0.10
C ASN A 607 -11.73 -12.57 0.72
N HIS A 608 -12.05 -11.28 0.88
CA HIS A 608 -13.31 -10.86 1.46
C HIS A 608 -14.49 -11.14 0.53
N LEU A 609 -14.41 -10.70 -0.73
CA LEU A 609 -15.42 -10.96 -1.77
C LEU A 609 -15.59 -12.46 -2.00
N ARG A 610 -14.49 -13.20 -2.04
CA ARG A 610 -14.51 -14.66 -2.19
C ARG A 610 -15.28 -15.30 -1.05
N GLN A 611 -15.00 -14.94 0.20
CA GLN A 611 -15.74 -15.45 1.36
C GLN A 611 -17.23 -15.06 1.32
N VAL A 612 -17.55 -13.81 0.99
CA VAL A 612 -18.93 -13.32 0.88
C VAL A 612 -19.72 -14.11 -0.18
N LEU A 613 -19.11 -14.34 -1.35
CA LEU A 613 -19.73 -15.06 -2.44
C LEU A 613 -19.78 -16.57 -2.19
N GLN A 614 -18.74 -17.19 -1.61
CA GLN A 614 -18.74 -18.61 -1.24
C GLN A 614 -19.82 -18.95 -0.19
N ARG A 615 -19.99 -18.10 0.83
CA ARG A 615 -21.06 -18.27 1.84
C ARG A 615 -22.45 -18.25 1.22
N ARG A 616 -22.65 -17.54 0.10
CA ARG A 616 -23.95 -17.45 -0.59
C ARG A 616 -24.12 -18.47 -1.71
N ALA A 617 -23.05 -18.90 -2.37
CA ALA A 617 -23.08 -19.95 -3.38
C ALA A 617 -23.66 -21.27 -2.82
N ASN A 618 -23.36 -21.58 -1.55
CA ASN A 618 -23.88 -22.76 -0.86
C ASN A 618 -25.39 -22.72 -0.55
N ARG A 619 -26.11 -21.63 -0.88
CA ARG A 619 -27.54 -21.43 -0.58
C ARG A 619 -28.45 -21.29 -1.81
N ASN A 620 -28.00 -21.73 -2.99
CA ASN A 620 -28.63 -21.56 -4.30
C ASN A 620 -28.64 -20.11 -4.84
N THR A 621 -27.81 -19.90 -5.87
CA THR A 621 -27.97 -19.01 -7.04
C THR A 621 -28.31 -17.52 -6.85
N SER A 622 -28.28 -16.94 -5.64
CA SER A 622 -28.51 -15.49 -5.51
C SER A 622 -27.23 -14.71 -5.79
N TRP A 623 -27.09 -14.20 -7.03
CA TRP A 623 -26.03 -13.27 -7.43
C TRP A 623 -26.25 -11.85 -6.90
N ILE A 624 -27.41 -11.60 -6.29
CA ILE A 624 -27.74 -10.38 -5.57
C ILE A 624 -27.33 -10.56 -4.10
N VAL A 625 -26.28 -9.86 -3.72
CA VAL A 625 -25.70 -9.86 -2.38
C VAL A 625 -26.19 -8.63 -1.63
N ASN A 626 -26.79 -8.82 -0.46
CA ASN A 626 -27.08 -7.70 0.44
C ASN A 626 -25.83 -7.48 1.31
N GLU A 627 -25.13 -6.35 1.14
CA GLU A 627 -24.03 -5.95 2.03
C GLU A 627 -24.52 -5.63 3.44
#